data_AF-A0A4Q6XTA8-F1
#
_entry.id   AF-A0A4Q6XTA8-F1
#
_cell.length_a   1.000
_cell.length_b   1.000
_cell.length_c   1.000
_cell.angle_alpha   90.00
_cell.angle_beta   90.00
_cell.angle_gamma   90.00
#
_symmetry.space_group_name_H-M   'P 1'
#
loop_
_entity.id
_entity.type
_entity.pdbx_description
1 polymer ?
#
loop_
_entity_poly.entity_id
_entity_poly.type
_entity_poly.pdbx_seq_one_letter_code
_entity_poly.pdbx_strand_id
1 'polypeptide(L)'
;MVLPNFNKKQSDIKGYMDKWSYLFRHMEELDEMPKFLDNRVFDLIFDIGEVANLTETDMKLYESNLKNKRDAESVRLTAIKEGLCEGRERGLQEGMEKG
;
A
#
# COMPACT_ATOMS: atom_id res chain seq x y z
N MET A 1 -18.26 -7.70 21.12
CA MET A 1 -17.80 -7.29 22.47
C MET A 1 -17.91 -5.77 22.51
N VAL A 2 -19.03 -5.23 22.98
CA VAL A 2 -19.30 -3.77 22.89
C VAL A 2 -18.68 -3.11 24.12
N LEU A 3 -17.86 -2.08 23.94
CA LEU A 3 -17.34 -1.24 25.02
C LEU A 3 -18.46 -0.29 25.50
N PRO A 4 -19.22 -0.62 26.55
CA PRO A 4 -20.47 0.09 26.89
C PRO A 4 -20.19 1.52 27.40
N ASN A 5 -18.97 1.78 27.87
CA ASN A 5 -18.58 3.01 28.56
C ASN A 5 -17.75 3.97 27.71
N PHE A 6 -17.52 3.69 26.43
CA PHE A 6 -16.71 4.58 25.59
C PHE A 6 -17.55 5.73 25.02
N ASN A 7 -17.91 6.72 25.85
CA ASN A 7 -18.70 7.89 25.47
C ASN A 7 -17.84 9.17 25.30
N LYS A 8 -16.54 9.03 25.03
CA LYS A 8 -15.65 10.18 24.83
C LYS A 8 -15.88 10.79 23.45
N LYS A 9 -16.01 12.12 23.39
CA LYS A 9 -16.04 12.85 22.10
C LYS A 9 -14.64 12.83 21.50
N GLN A 10 -14.55 12.99 20.17
CA GLN A 10 -13.25 13.06 19.45
C GLN A 10 -12.27 14.05 20.10
N SER A 11 -12.79 15.15 20.67
CA SER A 11 -12.05 16.19 21.40
C SER A 11 -11.36 15.72 22.70
N ASP A 12 -11.85 14.63 23.30
CA ASP A 12 -11.39 14.08 24.58
C ASP A 12 -10.41 12.91 24.40
N ILE A 13 -10.16 12.50 23.15
CA ILE A 13 -9.24 11.40 22.81
C ILE A 13 -7.81 11.94 22.83
N LYS A 14 -7.15 11.79 23.98
CA LYS A 14 -5.77 12.25 24.18
C LYS A 14 -4.75 11.11 24.28
N GLY A 15 -5.19 9.94 24.78
CA GLY A 15 -4.31 8.79 25.02
C GLY A 15 -4.33 7.74 23.92
N TYR A 16 -3.24 6.97 23.79
CA TYR A 16 -3.15 5.83 22.87
C TYR A 16 -4.28 4.81 23.08
N MET A 17 -4.60 4.47 24.33
CA MET A 17 -5.68 3.53 24.65
C MET A 17 -7.07 4.03 24.21
N ASP A 18 -7.31 5.34 24.31
CA ASP A 18 -8.56 5.94 23.84
C ASP A 18 -8.66 5.90 22.31
N LYS A 19 -7.54 6.11 21.61
CA LYS A 19 -7.46 5.97 20.14
C LYS A 19 -7.78 4.54 19.68
N TRP A 20 -7.19 3.54 20.35
CA TRP A 20 -7.50 2.13 20.09
C TRP A 20 -8.97 1.79 20.36
N SER A 21 -9.52 2.25 21.48
CA SER A 21 -10.91 2.00 21.85
C SER A 21 -11.89 2.65 20.86
N TYR A 22 -11.58 3.85 20.37
CA TYR A 22 -12.37 4.52 19.33
C TYR A 22 -12.33 3.73 18.01
N LEU A 23 -11.13 3.34 17.57
CA LEU A 23 -10.95 2.59 16.33
C LEU A 23 -11.76 1.29 16.37
N PHE A 24 -11.63 0.47 17.42
CA PHE A 24 -12.36 -0.80 17.52
C PHE A 24 -13.88 -0.62 17.61
N ARG A 25 -14.35 0.51 18.13
CA ARG A 25 -15.79 0.79 18.25
C ARG A 25 -16.42 1.25 16.93
N HIS A 26 -15.67 2.02 16.14
CA HIS A 26 -16.19 2.66 14.93
C HIS A 26 -15.60 2.07 13.63
N MET A 27 -14.87 0.95 13.70
CA MET A 27 -14.18 0.36 12.55
C MET A 27 -15.10 0.05 11.37
N GLU A 28 -16.33 -0.39 11.63
CA GLU A 28 -17.33 -0.71 10.59
C GLU A 28 -18.01 0.54 10.01
N GLU A 29 -17.93 1.68 10.70
CA GLU A 29 -18.61 2.95 10.35
C GLU A 29 -17.64 3.99 9.75
N LEU A 30 -16.34 3.69 9.75
CA LEU A 30 -15.30 4.60 9.26
C LEU A 30 -15.01 4.35 7.79
N ASP A 31 -15.46 5.26 6.92
CA ASP A 31 -15.11 5.26 5.49
C ASP A 31 -13.69 5.80 5.23
N GLU A 32 -13.17 6.64 6.11
CA GLU A 32 -11.82 7.21 6.00
C GLU A 32 -11.15 7.32 7.38
N MET A 33 -9.82 7.23 7.41
CA MET A 33 -9.05 7.38 8.64
C MET A 33 -9.15 8.82 9.18
N PRO A 34 -9.68 9.03 10.40
CA PRO A 34 -9.71 10.35 11.01
C PRO A 34 -8.30 10.88 11.30
N LYS A 35 -8.05 12.16 11.06
CA LYS A 35 -6.73 12.80 11.27
C LYS A 35 -6.13 12.65 12.67
N PHE A 36 -6.94 12.43 13.71
CA PHE A 36 -6.42 12.21 15.06
C PHE A 36 -5.87 10.78 15.27
N LEU A 37 -6.20 9.86 14.36
CA LEU A 37 -5.68 8.50 14.22
C LEU A 37 -4.59 8.39 13.14
N ASP A 38 -4.13 9.51 12.58
CA ASP A 38 -3.02 9.57 11.61
C ASP A 38 -1.69 9.18 12.27
N ASN A 39 -1.49 7.88 12.40
CA ASN A 39 -0.27 7.23 12.83
C ASN A 39 -0.10 6.02 11.93
N ARG A 40 1.12 5.81 11.45
CA ARG A 40 1.51 4.72 10.55
C ARG A 40 1.00 3.33 10.96
N VAL A 41 0.80 3.09 12.27
CA VAL A 41 0.25 1.83 12.78
C VAL A 41 -1.24 1.69 12.47
N PHE A 42 -2.02 2.77 12.58
CA PHE A 42 -3.45 2.75 12.31
C PHE A 42 -3.73 2.66 10.82
N ASP A 43 -2.98 3.38 9.97
CA ASP A 43 -3.12 3.30 8.52
C ASP A 43 -2.92 1.88 8.01
N LEU A 44 -1.87 1.18 8.51
CA LEU A 44 -1.62 -0.21 8.14
C LEU A 44 -2.79 -1.14 8.50
N ILE A 45 -3.43 -0.93 9.65
CA ILE A 45 -4.57 -1.74 10.07
C ILE A 45 -5.80 -1.46 9.20
N PHE A 46 -6.01 -0.20 8.83
CA PHE A 46 -7.09 0.18 7.92
C PHE A 46 -6.88 -0.40 6.53
N ASP A 47 -5.67 -0.30 5.97
CA ASP A 47 -5.31 -0.93 4.70
C ASP A 47 -5.56 -2.45 4.73
N ILE A 48 -5.18 -3.11 5.83
CA ILE A 48 -5.44 -4.56 6.00
C ILE A 48 -6.95 -4.84 6.12
N GLY A 49 -7.67 -4.00 6.85
CA GLY A 49 -9.12 -4.12 7.05
C GLY A 49 -9.90 -3.92 5.76
N GLU A 50 -9.57 -2.91 4.96
CA GLU A 50 -10.14 -2.69 3.63
C GLU A 50 -9.92 -3.92 2.75
N VAL A 51 -8.69 -4.43 2.69
CA VAL A 51 -8.37 -5.65 1.91
C VAL A 51 -9.16 -6.86 2.41
N ALA A 52 -9.35 -7.01 3.72
CA ALA A 52 -10.10 -8.12 4.30
C ALA A 52 -11.62 -8.01 4.08
N ASN A 53 -12.15 -6.80 3.91
CA ASN A 53 -13.57 -6.53 3.69
C ASN A 53 -13.95 -6.47 2.19
N LEU A 54 -12.99 -6.68 1.29
CA LEU A 54 -13.27 -6.73 -0.15
C LEU A 54 -14.20 -7.89 -0.48
N THR A 55 -15.22 -7.62 -1.29
CA THR A 55 -16.03 -8.67 -1.91
C THR A 55 -15.18 -9.45 -2.92
N GLU A 56 -15.58 -10.67 -3.31
CA GLU A 56 -14.84 -11.45 -4.32
C GLU A 56 -14.59 -10.68 -5.62
N THR A 57 -15.49 -9.77 -5.99
CA THR A 57 -15.37 -8.92 -7.18
C THR A 57 -14.29 -7.85 -6.98
N ASP A 58 -14.29 -7.17 -5.84
CA ASP A 58 -13.32 -6.11 -5.54
C ASP A 58 -11.93 -6.68 -5.28
N MET A 59 -11.85 -7.89 -4.71
CA MET A 59 -10.59 -8.63 -4.55
C MET A 59 -9.98 -8.97 -5.92
N LYS A 60 -10.78 -9.42 -6.90
CA LYS A 60 -10.29 -9.66 -8.27
C LYS A 60 -9.81 -8.37 -8.94
N LEU A 61 -10.47 -7.24 -8.70
CA LEU A 61 -10.04 -5.95 -9.21
C LEU A 61 -8.71 -5.51 -8.55
N TYR A 62 -8.59 -5.69 -7.24
CA TYR A 62 -7.36 -5.41 -6.49
C TYR A 62 -6.19 -6.26 -6.99
N GLU A 63 -6.38 -7.57 -7.17
CA GLU A 63 -5.38 -8.47 -7.76
C GLU A 63 -5.01 -8.07 -9.19
N SER A 64 -5.98 -7.66 -10.01
CA SER A 64 -5.72 -7.18 -11.37
C SER A 64 -4.87 -5.91 -11.37
N ASN A 65 -5.16 -4.96 -10.49
CA ASN A 65 -4.38 -3.74 -10.35
C ASN A 65 -2.94 -4.03 -9.88
N LEU A 66 -2.78 -4.95 -8.94
CA LEU A 66 -1.46 -5.39 -8.47
C LEU A 66 -0.67 -6.09 -9.58
N LYS A 67 -1.34 -6.94 -10.37
CA LYS A 67 -0.74 -7.60 -11.53
C LYS A 67 -0.29 -6.60 -12.59
N ASN A 68 -1.13 -5.61 -12.93
CA ASN A 68 -0.78 -4.58 -13.90
C ASN A 68 0.47 -3.78 -13.47
N LYS A 69 0.59 -3.45 -12.18
CA LYS A 69 1.80 -2.78 -11.64
C LYS A 69 3.05 -3.65 -11.81
N ARG A 70 2.96 -4.94 -11.48
CA ARG A 70 4.07 -5.89 -11.63
C ARG A 70 4.47 -6.08 -13.09
N ASP A 71 3.50 -6.21 -13.98
CA ASP A 71 3.74 -6.39 -15.41
C ASP A 71 4.45 -5.15 -15.99
N ALA A 72 4.00 -3.94 -15.64
CA ALA A 72 4.65 -2.70 -16.05
C ALA A 72 6.11 -2.60 -15.55
N GLU A 73 6.36 -3.01 -14.31
CA GLU A 73 7.71 -3.05 -13.74
C GLU A 73 8.59 -4.08 -14.45
N SER A 74 8.05 -5.26 -14.77
CA SER A 74 8.76 -6.31 -15.49
C SER A 74 9.19 -5.85 -16.90
N VAL A 75 8.29 -5.17 -17.63
CA VAL A 75 8.60 -4.57 -18.93
C VAL A 75 9.73 -3.54 -18.80
N ARG A 76 9.65 -2.64 -17.81
CA ARG A 76 10.67 -1.63 -17.57
C ARG A 76 12.04 -2.24 -17.26
N LEU A 77 12.10 -3.25 -16.39
CA LEU A 77 13.33 -3.95 -16.03
C LEU A 77 13.95 -4.66 -17.23
N THR A 78 13.11 -5.26 -18.08
CA THR A 78 13.56 -5.94 -19.31
C THR A 78 14.19 -4.94 -20.27
N ALA A 79 13.52 -3.81 -20.54
CA ALA A 79 14.05 -2.76 -21.40
C ALA A 79 15.39 -2.19 -20.91
N ILE A 80 15.55 -2.01 -19.59
CA ILE A 80 16.83 -1.56 -19.00
C ILE A 80 17.92 -2.62 -19.23
N LYS A 81 17.61 -3.89 -19.00
CA LYS A 81 18.57 -4.99 -19.15
C LYS A 81 19.03 -5.15 -20.60
N GLU A 82 18.11 -5.09 -21.55
CA GLU A 82 18.41 -5.15 -22.98
C GLU A 82 19.27 -3.96 -23.41
N GLY A 83 18.91 -2.74 -23.01
CA GLY A 83 19.70 -1.54 -23.32
C GLY A 83 21.12 -1.58 -22.76
N LEU A 84 21.31 -2.12 -21.55
CA LEU A 84 22.65 -2.33 -20.98
C LEU A 84 23.46 -3.38 -21.75
N CYS A 85 22.81 -4.46 -22.21
CA CYS A 85 23.45 -5.51 -22.98
C CYS A 85 23.93 -4.99 -24.34
N GLU A 86 23.03 -4.33 -25.09
CA GLU A 86 23.37 -3.71 -26.38
C GLU A 86 24.47 -2.65 -26.23
N GLY A 87 24.39 -1.79 -25.20
CA GLY A 87 25.41 -0.78 -24.95
C GLY A 87 26.79 -1.39 -24.68
N ARG A 88 26.83 -2.52 -23.96
CA ARG A 88 28.08 -3.24 -23.69
C ARG A 88 28.66 -3.89 -24.95
N GLU A 89 27.83 -4.53 -25.76
CA GLU A 89 28.26 -5.16 -27.02
C GLU A 89 28.80 -4.11 -28.00
N ARG A 90 28.09 -2.99 -28.19
CA ARG A 90 28.54 -1.89 -29.04
C ARG A 90 29.86 -1.30 -28.54
N GLY A 91 30.00 -1.07 -27.23
CA GLY A 91 31.24 -0.57 -26.64
C GLY A 91 32.43 -1.52 -26.84
N LEU A 92 32.21 -2.83 -26.78
CA LEU A 92 33.25 -3.83 -27.03
C LEU A 92 33.67 -3.82 -28.51
N GLN A 93 32.70 -3.76 -29.42
CA GLN A 93 32.95 -3.77 -30.86
C GLN A 93 33.68 -2.50 -31.32
N GLU A 94 33.25 -1.31 -30.86
CA GLU A 94 33.95 -0.06 -31.13
C GLU A 94 35.38 -0.04 -30.55
N GLY A 95 35.58 -0.66 -29.38
CA GLY A 95 36.90 -0.79 -28.76
C GLY A 95 37.85 -1.70 -29.55
N MET A 96 37.32 -2.73 -30.23
CA MET A 96 38.09 -3.61 -31.12
C MET A 96 38.39 -2.98 -32.48
N GLU A 97 37.50 -2.12 -33.00
CA GLU A 97 37.74 -1.43 -34.29
C GLU A 97 38.69 -0.24 -34.17
N LYS A 98 38.74 0.43 -33.01
CA LYS A 98 39.57 1.62 -32.77
C LYS A 98 40.95 1.31 -32.16
N GLY A 99 41.21 0.07 -31.76
CA GLY A 99 42.49 -0.41 -31.22
C GLY A 99 43.30 -1.17 -32.26
#